data_AF-A0A2E2WAI0-F1
#
_entry.id   AF-A0A2E2WAI0-F1
#
_cell.length_a   1.000
_cell.length_b   1.000
_cell.length_c   1.000
_cell.angle_alpha   90.00
_cell.angle_beta   90.00
_cell.angle_gamma   90.00
#
_symmetry.space_group_name_H-M   'P 1'
#
loop_
_entity.id
_entity.type
_entity.pdbx_description
1 polymer ?
#
loop_
_entity_poly.entity_id
_entity_poly.type
_entity_poly.pdbx_seq_one_letter_code
_entity_poly.pdbx_strand_id
1 'polypeptide(L)'
;MVLCMLTVQLSAQQKNPKKEKEEARLATAYSSISLEKLITQKSDSYVITKEHVSSISGIRHVYLRQAINGLEVYGTESSVHVDKTGNVLKEHNKFLANIQATIKSSSQGISAKQAIASVAGQMGYKVANLQELKRIGGKNKAAVFNKAGISSEDIPVKLMYYFREGIGTHLVWELSIAETTSSDKWNFRVDAATGKIIDKDNWTISCTILGDHESHEHGEENTAPFVGPMEEPIHYNTNENTPTMVAPPAASYNVYAMPVESPHYGTRSVVSNPENLTASP
;
A
#
# COMPACT_ATOMS: atom_id res chain seq x y z
N MET A 1 -73.03 -12.57 -13.50
CA MET A 1 -72.15 -11.81 -12.58
C MET A 1 -70.75 -11.86 -13.15
N VAL A 2 -70.41 -10.92 -14.03
CA VAL A 2 -69.10 -10.86 -14.71
C VAL A 2 -68.20 -9.94 -13.89
N LEU A 3 -67.19 -10.53 -13.27
CA LEU A 3 -66.24 -9.85 -12.39
C LEU A 3 -65.20 -9.12 -13.25
N CYS A 4 -65.34 -7.80 -13.35
CA CYS A 4 -64.42 -6.93 -14.08
C CYS A 4 -63.16 -6.70 -13.21
N MET A 5 -62.07 -7.42 -13.48
CA MET A 5 -60.77 -7.14 -12.85
C MET A 5 -60.19 -5.85 -13.46
N LEU A 6 -60.18 -4.77 -12.67
CA LEU A 6 -59.33 -3.61 -12.94
C LEU A 6 -57.88 -3.97 -12.61
N THR A 7 -57.05 -4.12 -13.65
CA THR A 7 -55.59 -4.18 -13.50
C THR A 7 -55.07 -2.77 -13.20
N VAL A 8 -54.61 -2.55 -11.98
CA VAL A 8 -53.83 -1.36 -11.63
C VAL A 8 -52.42 -1.53 -12.22
N GLN A 9 -52.12 -0.81 -13.29
CA GLN A 9 -50.74 -0.71 -13.77
C GLN A 9 -49.94 0.18 -12.82
N LEU A 10 -49.05 -0.42 -12.02
CA LEU A 10 -47.98 0.33 -11.37
C LEU A 10 -47.08 0.89 -12.47
N SER A 11 -47.10 2.21 -12.66
CA SER A 11 -46.13 2.89 -13.51
C SER A 11 -44.73 2.74 -12.93
N ALA A 12 -43.83 2.15 -13.72
CA ALA A 12 -42.41 2.07 -13.43
C ALA A 12 -41.84 3.48 -13.21
N GLN A 13 -41.16 3.71 -12.08
CA GLN A 13 -40.41 4.95 -11.87
C GLN A 13 -39.37 5.10 -12.98
N GLN A 14 -39.52 6.13 -13.83
CA GLN A 14 -38.49 6.51 -14.80
C GLN A 14 -37.23 6.90 -14.03
N LYS A 15 -36.19 6.05 -14.12
CA LYS A 15 -34.86 6.33 -13.59
C LYS A 15 -34.28 7.56 -14.27
N ASN A 16 -34.05 8.63 -13.51
CA ASN A 16 -33.43 9.85 -14.01
C ASN A 16 -31.91 9.73 -13.85
N PRO A 17 -31.13 9.65 -14.94
CA PRO A 17 -29.69 9.40 -14.89
C PRO A 17 -28.90 10.47 -14.12
N LYS A 18 -29.36 11.72 -14.14
CA LYS A 18 -28.73 12.81 -13.37
C LYS A 18 -28.95 12.65 -11.87
N LYS A 19 -30.13 12.16 -11.48
CA LYS A 19 -30.47 11.88 -10.08
C LYS A 19 -29.69 10.66 -9.57
N GLU A 20 -29.59 9.59 -10.37
CA GLU A 20 -28.76 8.42 -10.03
C GLU A 20 -27.27 8.77 -9.89
N LYS A 21 -26.75 9.63 -10.76
CA LYS A 21 -25.35 10.07 -10.69
C LYS A 21 -25.08 10.94 -9.45
N GLU A 22 -26.02 11.80 -9.08
CA GLU A 22 -25.92 12.61 -7.86
C GLU A 22 -26.09 11.77 -6.59
N GLU A 23 -27.03 10.82 -6.57
CA GLU A 23 -27.20 9.87 -5.48
C GLU A 23 -25.96 8.97 -5.31
N ALA A 24 -25.34 8.52 -6.41
CA ALA A 24 -24.09 7.79 -6.37
C ALA A 24 -22.93 8.65 -5.83
N ARG A 25 -22.84 9.92 -6.25
CA ARG A 25 -21.82 10.87 -5.77
C ARG A 25 -21.97 11.17 -4.28
N LEU A 26 -23.20 11.35 -3.80
CA LEU A 26 -23.48 11.60 -2.39
C LEU A 26 -23.25 10.34 -1.54
N ALA A 27 -23.49 9.15 -2.08
CA ALA A 27 -23.23 7.88 -1.39
C ALA A 27 -21.72 7.59 -1.24
N THR A 28 -20.88 8.09 -2.14
CA THR A 28 -19.41 7.93 -2.09
C THR A 28 -18.69 9.14 -1.49
N ALA A 29 -19.43 10.15 -1.00
CA ALA A 29 -18.83 11.29 -0.32
C ALA A 29 -18.10 10.86 0.96
N TYR A 30 -16.92 11.43 1.18
CA TYR A 30 -16.17 11.21 2.41
C TYR A 30 -16.88 11.85 3.61
N SER A 31 -16.82 11.15 4.74
CA SER A 31 -17.37 11.57 6.01
C SER A 31 -16.55 12.73 6.59
N SER A 32 -17.24 13.71 7.17
CA SER A 32 -16.63 14.80 7.94
C SER A 32 -16.39 14.42 9.41
N ILE A 33 -16.52 13.14 9.77
CA ILE A 33 -16.31 12.68 11.15
C ILE A 33 -14.85 12.91 11.57
N SER A 34 -14.65 13.44 12.78
CA SER A 34 -13.31 13.55 13.38
C SER A 34 -12.88 12.17 13.84
N LEU A 35 -11.75 11.69 13.31
CA LEU A 35 -11.24 10.37 13.64
C LEU A 35 -10.63 10.35 15.03
N GLU A 36 -10.02 11.43 15.49
CA GLU A 36 -9.59 11.62 16.89
C GLU A 36 -10.73 11.33 17.87
N LYS A 37 -11.88 11.98 17.70
CA LYS A 37 -13.04 11.74 18.56
C LYS A 37 -13.51 10.29 18.45
N LEU A 38 -13.55 9.76 17.24
CA LEU A 38 -14.00 8.40 16.98
C LEU A 38 -13.13 7.36 17.71
N ILE A 39 -11.80 7.46 17.65
CA ILE A 39 -10.90 6.47 18.26
C ILE A 39 -10.94 6.47 19.79
N THR A 40 -11.45 7.52 20.43
CA THR A 40 -11.65 7.56 21.89
C THR A 40 -12.87 6.78 22.36
N GLN A 41 -13.75 6.37 21.45
CA GLN A 41 -15.00 5.70 21.77
C GLN A 41 -15.05 4.33 21.09
N LYS A 42 -15.16 3.26 21.87
CA LYS A 42 -15.30 1.92 21.30
C LYS A 42 -16.59 1.84 20.49
N SER A 43 -16.46 1.48 19.21
CA SER A 43 -17.58 1.36 18.28
C SER A 43 -17.35 0.21 17.29
N ASP A 44 -18.43 -0.36 16.78
CA ASP A 44 -18.42 -1.34 15.69
C ASP A 44 -18.39 -0.68 14.29
N SER A 45 -18.28 0.66 14.24
CA SER A 45 -18.22 1.44 12.99
C SER A 45 -16.82 1.58 12.40
N TYR A 46 -15.79 1.12 13.11
CA TYR A 46 -14.40 1.11 12.63
C TYR A 46 -13.60 -0.05 13.24
N VAL A 47 -12.46 -0.35 12.63
CA VAL A 47 -11.47 -1.30 13.16
C VAL A 47 -10.09 -0.64 13.10
N ILE A 48 -9.36 -0.66 14.22
CA ILE A 48 -7.94 -0.28 14.24
C ILE A 48 -7.16 -1.44 13.62
N THR A 49 -6.48 -1.17 12.51
CA THR A 49 -5.71 -2.17 11.75
C THR A 49 -4.26 -2.23 12.22
N LYS A 50 -3.70 -1.10 12.64
CA LYS A 50 -2.35 -1.02 13.19
C LYS A 50 -2.20 0.20 14.08
N GLU A 51 -1.42 0.06 15.14
CA GLU A 51 -1.07 1.15 16.03
C GLU A 51 0.37 1.01 16.48
N HIS A 52 1.12 2.10 16.50
CA HIS A 52 2.46 2.13 17.07
C HIS A 52 2.90 3.55 17.44
N VAL A 53 3.91 3.66 18.29
CA VAL A 53 4.58 4.91 18.64
C VAL A 53 5.98 4.90 18.04
N SER A 54 6.35 5.96 17.33
CA SER A 54 7.70 6.12 16.79
C SER A 54 8.70 6.29 17.93
N SER A 55 9.75 5.46 17.98
CA SER A 55 10.82 5.59 18.98
C SER A 55 11.67 6.85 18.80
N ILE A 56 11.68 7.43 17.60
CA ILE A 56 12.48 8.61 17.24
C ILE A 56 11.69 9.89 17.57
N SER A 57 10.48 10.02 17.01
CA SER A 57 9.69 11.25 17.16
C SER A 57 8.74 11.25 18.36
N GLY A 58 8.42 10.06 18.89
CA GLY A 58 7.35 9.84 19.87
C GLY A 58 5.94 10.08 19.35
N ILE A 59 5.76 10.23 18.05
CA ILE A 59 4.43 10.34 17.44
C ILE A 59 3.73 8.97 17.50
N ARG A 60 2.48 8.97 17.96
CA ARG A 60 1.58 7.81 17.92
C ARG A 60 0.84 7.80 16.58
N HIS A 61 1.02 6.73 15.82
CA HIS A 61 0.34 6.49 14.55
C HIS A 61 -0.76 5.44 14.75
N VAL A 62 -2.01 5.83 14.48
CA VAL A 62 -3.18 4.94 14.50
C VAL A 62 -3.70 4.80 13.08
N TYR A 63 -3.76 3.57 12.57
CA TYR A 63 -4.32 3.23 11.27
C TYR A 63 -5.61 2.46 11.46
N LEU A 64 -6.64 2.85 10.73
CA LEU A 64 -7.99 2.32 10.91
C LEU A 64 -8.73 2.24 9.58
N ARG A 65 -9.76 1.41 9.56
CA ARG A 65 -10.70 1.27 8.45
C ARG A 65 -12.11 1.47 8.99
N GLN A 66 -13.00 1.96 8.13
CA GLN A 66 -14.43 1.96 8.42
C GLN A 66 -14.89 0.50 8.54
N ALA A 67 -15.94 0.26 9.31
CA ALA A 67 -16.49 -1.07 9.51
C ALA A 67 -18.01 -1.08 9.37
N ILE A 68 -18.53 -2.20 8.87
CA ILE A 68 -19.95 -2.50 8.84
C ILE A 68 -20.18 -3.61 9.86
N ASN A 69 -20.92 -3.31 10.93
CA ASN A 69 -21.21 -4.24 12.03
C ASN A 69 -19.93 -4.85 12.65
N GLY A 70 -18.83 -4.09 12.71
CA GLY A 70 -17.52 -4.52 13.21
C GLY A 70 -16.70 -5.35 12.24
N LEU A 71 -17.11 -5.45 10.96
CA LEU A 71 -16.33 -6.05 9.89
C LEU A 71 -15.66 -4.94 9.07
N GLU A 72 -14.32 -4.97 8.98
CA GLU A 72 -13.55 -3.93 8.29
C GLU A 72 -13.89 -3.82 6.80
N VAL A 73 -13.78 -2.59 6.28
CA VAL A 73 -14.00 -2.24 4.87
C VAL A 73 -12.66 -1.82 4.24
N TYR A 74 -12.09 -2.68 3.40
CA TYR A 74 -10.94 -2.33 2.55
C TYR A 74 -11.32 -1.17 1.63
N GLY A 75 -10.39 -0.24 1.38
CA GLY A 75 -10.63 0.95 0.55
C GLY A 75 -11.06 2.19 1.35
N THR A 76 -11.19 2.06 2.67
CA THR A 76 -11.50 3.17 3.60
C THR A 76 -10.33 3.47 4.55
N GLU A 77 -9.11 3.11 4.16
CA GLU A 77 -7.89 3.29 4.95
C GLU A 77 -7.73 4.74 5.38
N SER A 78 -7.69 4.93 6.68
CA SER A 78 -7.62 6.22 7.34
C SER A 78 -6.56 6.19 8.43
N SER A 79 -6.09 7.36 8.84
CA SER A 79 -5.06 7.48 9.87
C SER A 79 -5.23 8.70 10.75
N VAL A 80 -4.77 8.57 12.00
CA VAL A 80 -4.64 9.65 12.97
C VAL A 80 -3.21 9.63 13.52
N HIS A 81 -2.59 10.80 13.55
CA HIS A 81 -1.22 10.98 14.02
C HIS A 81 -1.21 11.98 15.17
N VAL A 82 -0.83 11.51 16.35
CA VAL A 82 -0.91 12.24 17.61
C VAL A 82 0.49 12.45 18.17
N ASP A 83 0.81 13.66 18.61
CA ASP A 83 2.09 13.96 19.24
C ASP A 83 2.17 13.46 20.69
N LYS A 84 3.32 13.66 21.33
CA LYS A 84 3.58 13.24 22.73
C LYS A 84 2.68 13.93 23.75
N THR A 85 2.14 15.10 23.41
CA THR A 85 1.27 15.89 24.30
C THR A 85 -0.21 15.51 24.18
N GLY A 86 -0.53 14.63 23.22
CA GLY A 86 -1.90 14.19 22.95
C GLY A 86 -2.61 15.02 21.88
N ASN A 87 -1.93 15.97 21.23
CA ASN A 87 -2.52 16.79 20.18
C ASN A 87 -2.45 16.08 18.82
N VAL A 88 -3.51 16.18 18.03
CA VAL A 88 -3.54 15.64 16.67
C VAL A 88 -2.73 16.53 15.73
N LEU A 89 -1.69 15.96 15.15
CA LEU A 89 -0.88 16.60 14.12
C LEU A 89 -1.54 16.52 12.75
N LYS A 90 -2.09 15.34 12.43
CA LYS A 90 -2.68 15.07 11.12
C LYS A 90 -3.70 13.93 11.19
N GLU A 91 -4.79 14.13 10.47
CA GLU A 91 -5.73 13.07 10.11
C GLU A 91 -5.78 12.88 8.59
N HIS A 92 -6.00 11.65 8.19
CA HIS A 92 -6.41 11.30 6.83
C HIS A 92 -7.67 10.45 6.93
N ASN A 93 -8.80 10.97 6.44
CA ASN A 93 -10.09 10.30 6.55
C ASN A 93 -10.64 9.92 5.17
N LYS A 94 -10.80 8.61 4.93
CA LYS A 94 -11.43 8.04 3.74
C LYS A 94 -12.74 7.32 4.05
N PHE A 95 -13.32 7.50 5.24
CA PHE A 95 -14.60 6.88 5.58
C PHE A 95 -15.68 7.48 4.69
N LEU A 96 -16.63 6.66 4.27
CA LEU A 96 -17.79 7.14 3.53
C LEU A 96 -18.85 7.63 4.50
N ALA A 97 -19.50 8.74 4.16
CA ALA A 97 -20.57 9.31 4.98
C ALA A 97 -21.76 8.35 5.13
N ASN A 98 -22.08 7.60 4.06
CA ASN A 98 -23.14 6.59 4.06
C ASN A 98 -22.67 5.29 3.40
N ILE A 99 -21.82 4.54 4.10
CA ILE A 99 -21.30 3.25 3.61
C ILE A 99 -22.43 2.26 3.28
N GLN A 100 -23.55 2.30 4.01
CA GLN A 100 -24.70 1.40 3.79
C GLN A 100 -25.31 1.58 2.39
N ALA A 101 -25.36 2.82 1.89
CA ALA A 101 -25.87 3.11 0.55
C ALA A 101 -24.99 2.57 -0.59
N THR A 102 -23.74 2.19 -0.29
CA THR A 102 -22.80 1.66 -1.29
C THR A 102 -22.80 0.14 -1.40
N ILE A 103 -23.48 -0.56 -0.49
CA ILE A 103 -23.49 -2.03 -0.44
C ILE A 103 -24.17 -2.59 -1.69
N LYS A 104 -23.44 -3.43 -2.42
CA LYS A 104 -23.93 -4.18 -3.59
C LYS A 104 -24.06 -5.67 -3.31
N SER A 105 -23.22 -6.20 -2.44
CA SER A 105 -23.23 -7.59 -2.01
C SER A 105 -22.87 -7.69 -0.54
N SER A 106 -23.69 -8.37 0.25
CA SER A 106 -23.47 -8.59 1.69
C SER A 106 -23.71 -10.04 2.13
N SER A 107 -23.94 -10.95 1.18
CA SER A 107 -24.19 -12.36 1.47
C SER A 107 -22.89 -13.16 1.43
N GLN A 108 -22.79 -14.13 2.33
CA GLN A 108 -21.71 -15.10 2.32
C GLN A 108 -22.27 -16.45 1.83
N GLY A 109 -22.20 -16.68 0.53
CA GLY A 109 -22.62 -17.92 -0.13
C GLY A 109 -21.54 -19.00 -0.14
N ILE A 110 -20.26 -18.62 0.00
CA ILE A 110 -19.13 -19.55 -0.01
C ILE A 110 -18.29 -19.51 1.27
N SER A 111 -17.67 -20.63 1.60
CA SER A 111 -16.68 -20.76 2.68
C SER A 111 -15.29 -20.28 2.24
N ALA A 112 -14.40 -20.03 3.21
CA ALA A 112 -13.00 -19.71 2.94
C ALA A 112 -12.30 -20.76 2.06
N LYS A 113 -12.54 -22.05 2.31
CA LYS A 113 -12.00 -23.16 1.50
C LYS A 113 -12.50 -23.09 0.05
N GLN A 114 -13.79 -22.80 -0.15
CA GLN A 114 -14.37 -22.61 -1.49
C GLN A 114 -13.81 -21.36 -2.18
N ALA A 115 -13.49 -20.29 -1.43
CA ALA A 115 -12.85 -19.10 -1.99
C ALA A 115 -11.46 -19.41 -2.54
N ILE A 116 -10.62 -20.15 -1.80
CA ILE A 116 -9.31 -20.62 -2.28
C ILE A 116 -9.49 -21.48 -3.54
N ALA A 117 -10.42 -22.43 -3.53
CA ALA A 117 -10.70 -23.27 -4.69
C ALA A 117 -11.16 -22.46 -5.91
N SER A 118 -11.96 -21.40 -5.69
CA SER A 118 -12.44 -20.52 -6.76
C SER A 118 -11.31 -19.68 -7.36
N VAL A 119 -10.39 -19.19 -6.53
CA VAL A 119 -9.18 -18.51 -7.01
C VAL A 119 -8.31 -19.45 -7.82
N ALA A 120 -8.06 -20.66 -7.31
CA ALA A 120 -7.28 -21.65 -8.03
C ALA A 120 -7.88 -22.00 -9.39
N GLY A 121 -9.21 -22.17 -9.48
CA GLY A 121 -9.89 -22.41 -10.76
C GLY A 121 -9.76 -21.25 -11.75
N GLN A 122 -9.90 -20.00 -11.29
CA GLN A 122 -9.79 -18.81 -12.13
C GLN A 122 -8.35 -18.49 -12.55
N MET A 123 -7.37 -18.82 -11.71
CA MET A 123 -5.94 -18.59 -11.96
C MET A 123 -5.23 -19.79 -12.61
N GLY A 124 -5.93 -20.92 -12.80
CA GLY A 124 -5.36 -22.13 -13.39
C GLY A 124 -4.41 -22.90 -12.46
N TYR A 125 -4.48 -22.69 -11.14
CA TYR A 125 -3.66 -23.40 -10.17
C TYR A 125 -4.16 -24.82 -9.91
N LYS A 126 -3.22 -25.75 -9.73
CA LYS A 126 -3.52 -27.14 -9.35
C LYS A 126 -3.44 -27.31 -7.84
N VAL A 127 -4.60 -27.32 -7.18
CA VAL A 127 -4.69 -27.50 -5.73
C VAL A 127 -4.46 -28.96 -5.35
N ALA A 128 -3.59 -29.19 -4.36
CA ALA A 128 -3.34 -30.50 -3.78
C ALA A 128 -3.53 -30.45 -2.25
N ASN A 129 -4.33 -31.36 -1.70
CA ASN A 129 -4.47 -31.56 -0.24
C ASN A 129 -4.73 -30.27 0.57
N LEU A 130 -5.66 -29.42 0.13
CA LEU A 130 -6.03 -28.19 0.84
C LEU A 130 -6.67 -28.50 2.21
N GLN A 131 -6.02 -28.05 3.28
CA GLN A 131 -6.39 -28.28 4.66
C GLN A 131 -6.35 -26.98 5.47
N GLU A 132 -7.32 -26.82 6.36
CA GLU A 132 -7.32 -25.72 7.33
C GLU A 132 -6.35 -26.08 8.46
N LEU A 133 -5.33 -25.24 8.66
CA LEU A 133 -4.33 -25.42 9.71
C LEU A 133 -4.77 -24.76 11.02
N LYS A 134 -5.41 -23.59 10.91
CA LYS A 134 -5.81 -22.79 12.07
C LYS A 134 -7.11 -22.05 11.80
N ARG A 135 -8.04 -22.16 12.75
CA ARG A 135 -9.26 -21.35 12.83
C ARG A 135 -9.05 -20.21 13.83
N ILE A 136 -8.98 -18.98 13.35
CA ILE A 136 -8.86 -17.78 14.19
C ILE A 136 -10.25 -17.29 14.62
N GLY A 137 -11.23 -17.37 13.72
CA GLY A 137 -12.63 -17.01 14.01
C GLY A 137 -12.89 -15.50 14.00
N GLY A 138 -13.76 -15.03 14.90
CA GLY A 138 -14.19 -13.63 14.95
C GLY A 138 -15.21 -13.24 13.88
N LYS A 139 -15.58 -11.95 13.83
CA LYS A 139 -16.51 -11.41 12.83
C LYS A 139 -16.00 -11.60 11.40
N ASN A 140 -14.68 -11.54 11.22
CA ASN A 140 -13.99 -11.77 9.96
C ASN A 140 -13.73 -13.24 9.63
N LYS A 141 -14.17 -14.20 10.47
CA LYS A 141 -14.05 -15.65 10.21
C LYS A 141 -12.64 -16.04 9.73
N ALA A 142 -11.61 -15.43 10.30
CA ALA A 142 -10.25 -15.59 9.81
C ALA A 142 -9.76 -17.02 10.02
N ALA A 143 -8.98 -17.52 9.07
CA ALA A 143 -8.39 -18.84 9.09
C ALA A 143 -7.07 -18.85 8.30
N VAL A 144 -6.26 -19.89 8.54
CA VAL A 144 -5.02 -20.15 7.81
C VAL A 144 -5.09 -21.56 7.25
N PHE A 145 -4.84 -21.69 5.96
CA PHE A 145 -4.78 -22.95 5.23
C PHE A 145 -3.34 -23.29 4.88
N ASN A 146 -3.06 -24.57 4.65
CA ASN A 146 -1.75 -24.98 4.17
C ASN A 146 -1.49 -24.45 2.74
N LYS A 147 -0.24 -24.53 2.33
CA LYS A 147 0.28 -24.18 1.00
C LYS A 147 -0.47 -24.80 -0.19
N ALA A 148 -1.03 -25.99 0.02
CA ALA A 148 -1.83 -26.76 -0.93
C ALA A 148 -1.25 -26.91 -2.36
N GLY A 149 0.08 -26.86 -2.50
CA GLY A 149 0.79 -26.94 -3.78
C GLY A 149 0.72 -25.67 -4.65
N ILE A 150 -0.03 -24.64 -4.23
CA ILE A 150 -0.25 -23.40 -4.99
C ILE A 150 0.49 -22.20 -4.41
N SER A 151 0.97 -22.30 -3.17
CA SER A 151 1.64 -21.23 -2.45
C SER A 151 2.96 -21.70 -1.82
N SER A 152 3.97 -20.85 -1.77
CA SER A 152 5.22 -21.07 -1.02
C SER A 152 5.08 -20.78 0.48
N GLU A 153 4.03 -20.06 0.87
CA GLU A 153 3.64 -19.74 2.25
C GLU A 153 2.24 -20.29 2.57
N ASP A 154 1.92 -20.49 3.86
CA ASP A 154 0.55 -20.81 4.27
C ASP A 154 -0.42 -19.70 3.84
N ILE A 155 -1.66 -20.07 3.52
CA ILE A 155 -2.64 -19.20 2.86
C ILE A 155 -3.56 -18.61 3.95
N PRO A 156 -3.35 -17.35 4.38
CA PRO A 156 -4.32 -16.67 5.24
C PRO A 156 -5.57 -16.32 4.44
N VAL A 157 -6.73 -16.45 5.09
CA VAL A 157 -8.02 -16.05 4.53
C VAL A 157 -8.84 -15.34 5.60
N LYS A 158 -9.49 -14.24 5.25
CA LYS A 158 -10.45 -13.57 6.13
C LYS A 158 -11.60 -12.94 5.34
N LEU A 159 -12.76 -12.91 5.97
CA LEU A 159 -13.95 -12.23 5.47
C LEU A 159 -13.82 -10.75 5.78
N MET A 160 -14.12 -9.89 4.81
CA MET A 160 -14.17 -8.44 5.01
C MET A 160 -15.07 -7.78 3.97
N TYR A 161 -15.38 -6.51 4.13
CA TYR A 161 -15.94 -5.72 3.03
C TYR A 161 -14.82 -5.12 2.19
N TYR A 162 -15.07 -4.96 0.89
CA TYR A 162 -14.20 -4.25 -0.04
C TYR A 162 -15.02 -3.18 -0.75
N PHE A 163 -14.59 -1.93 -0.63
CA PHE A 163 -15.15 -0.78 -1.34
C PHE A 163 -14.18 -0.29 -2.41
N ARG A 164 -14.70 -0.07 -3.61
CA ARG A 164 -14.04 0.70 -4.67
C ARG A 164 -15.07 1.61 -5.33
N GLU A 165 -14.67 2.84 -5.62
CA GLU A 165 -15.51 3.78 -6.36
C GLU A 165 -15.93 3.17 -7.72
N GLY A 166 -17.19 3.36 -8.10
CA GLY A 166 -17.78 2.74 -9.30
C GLY A 166 -18.20 1.27 -9.14
N ILE A 167 -17.54 0.49 -8.28
CA ILE A 167 -17.89 -0.93 -8.02
C ILE A 167 -18.86 -1.05 -6.84
N GLY A 168 -18.73 -0.16 -5.85
CA GLY A 168 -19.46 -0.21 -4.58
C GLY A 168 -18.82 -1.15 -3.56
N THR A 169 -19.56 -1.42 -2.50
CA THR A 169 -19.10 -2.23 -1.36
C THR A 169 -19.60 -3.66 -1.47
N HIS A 170 -18.68 -4.63 -1.44
CA HIS A 170 -18.96 -6.06 -1.55
C HIS A 170 -18.37 -6.82 -0.36
N LEU A 171 -19.10 -7.80 0.16
CA LEU A 171 -18.55 -8.77 1.11
C LEU A 171 -17.64 -9.72 0.33
N VAL A 172 -16.39 -9.84 0.79
CA VAL A 172 -15.35 -10.62 0.12
C VAL A 172 -14.58 -11.50 1.09
N TRP A 173 -14.04 -12.60 0.56
CA TRP A 173 -12.89 -13.27 1.13
C TRP A 173 -11.62 -12.61 0.60
N GLU A 174 -10.81 -12.06 1.50
CA GLU A 174 -9.42 -11.69 1.20
C GLU A 174 -8.53 -12.92 1.46
N LEU A 175 -7.67 -13.24 0.50
CA LEU A 175 -6.66 -14.28 0.65
C LEU A 175 -5.39 -13.93 -0.12
N SER A 176 -4.24 -14.44 0.33
CA SER A 176 -2.96 -14.25 -0.37
C SER A 176 -2.30 -15.56 -0.78
N ILE A 177 -1.74 -15.60 -1.98
CA ILE A 177 -0.98 -16.73 -2.52
C ILE A 177 0.39 -16.20 -2.98
N ALA A 178 1.46 -16.76 -2.41
CA ALA A 178 2.82 -16.52 -2.89
C ALA A 178 3.15 -17.63 -3.89
N GLU A 179 3.12 -17.35 -5.19
CA GLU A 179 3.18 -18.39 -6.21
C GLU A 179 4.43 -19.26 -6.09
N THR A 180 4.30 -20.52 -6.49
CA THR A 180 5.43 -21.48 -6.53
C THR A 180 6.15 -21.47 -7.87
N THR A 181 5.52 -20.92 -8.91
CA THR A 181 6.02 -20.88 -10.29
C THR A 181 6.62 -19.53 -10.68
N SER A 182 6.49 -18.52 -9.84
CA SER A 182 7.00 -17.16 -10.05
C SER A 182 7.41 -16.53 -8.71
N SER A 183 8.00 -15.35 -8.76
CA SER A 183 8.25 -14.53 -7.56
C SER A 183 7.01 -13.75 -7.10
N ASP A 184 5.86 -13.88 -7.75
CA ASP A 184 4.69 -13.07 -7.49
C ASP A 184 3.99 -13.47 -6.20
N LYS A 185 3.57 -12.47 -5.43
CA LYS A 185 2.72 -12.64 -4.26
C LYS A 185 1.43 -11.89 -4.47
N TRP A 186 0.37 -12.62 -4.77
CA TRP A 186 -0.94 -12.05 -5.05
C TRP A 186 -1.79 -11.96 -3.79
N ASN A 187 -2.45 -10.82 -3.60
CA ASN A 187 -3.57 -10.64 -2.69
C ASN A 187 -4.85 -10.54 -3.50
N PHE A 188 -5.85 -11.35 -3.18
CA PHE A 188 -7.11 -11.45 -3.91
C PHE A 188 -8.27 -10.96 -3.08
N ARG A 189 -9.23 -10.30 -3.73
CA ARG A 189 -10.56 -10.01 -3.20
C ARG A 189 -11.56 -10.85 -3.99
N VAL A 190 -12.16 -11.82 -3.31
CA VAL A 190 -13.08 -12.80 -3.90
C VAL A 190 -14.48 -12.55 -3.37
N ASP A 191 -15.45 -12.29 -4.26
CA ASP A 191 -16.85 -12.08 -3.85
C ASP A 191 -17.35 -13.27 -3.02
N ALA A 192 -17.82 -12.98 -1.79
CA ALA A 192 -18.16 -14.00 -0.81
C ALA A 192 -19.46 -14.74 -1.13
N ALA A 193 -20.24 -14.28 -2.10
CA ALA A 193 -21.45 -14.95 -2.56
C ALA A 193 -21.17 -15.91 -3.72
N THR A 194 -20.32 -15.51 -4.66
CA THR A 194 -20.16 -16.15 -5.98
C THR A 194 -18.81 -16.83 -6.18
N GLY A 195 -17.77 -16.45 -5.42
CA GLY A 195 -16.40 -16.92 -5.64
C GLY A 195 -15.66 -16.23 -6.79
N LYS A 196 -16.26 -15.23 -7.44
CA LYS A 196 -15.60 -14.46 -8.50
C LYS A 196 -14.49 -13.58 -7.92
N ILE A 197 -13.32 -13.55 -8.56
CA ILE A 197 -12.28 -12.56 -8.24
C ILE A 197 -12.76 -11.20 -8.72
N ILE A 198 -12.94 -10.26 -7.78
CA ILE A 198 -13.36 -8.88 -8.11
C ILE A 198 -12.17 -7.94 -8.25
N ASP A 199 -11.05 -8.24 -7.57
CA ASP A 199 -9.84 -7.44 -7.61
C ASP A 199 -8.64 -8.26 -7.12
N LYS A 200 -7.42 -7.88 -7.53
CA LYS A 200 -6.17 -8.47 -7.03
C LYS A 200 -5.00 -7.49 -7.16
N ASP A 201 -4.04 -7.57 -6.24
CA ASP A 201 -2.77 -6.83 -6.32
C ASP A 201 -1.59 -7.79 -6.23
N ASN A 202 -0.51 -7.47 -6.95
CA ASN A 202 0.78 -8.11 -6.77
C ASN A 202 1.59 -7.33 -5.71
N TRP A 203 2.02 -8.02 -4.67
CA TRP A 203 2.87 -7.47 -3.61
C TRP A 203 4.37 -7.63 -3.90
N THR A 204 4.73 -8.25 -5.01
CA THR A 204 6.12 -8.34 -5.46
C THR A 204 6.52 -7.08 -6.22
N ILE A 205 7.49 -6.36 -5.65
CA ILE A 205 8.15 -5.22 -6.30
C ILE A 205 9.41 -5.75 -6.98
N SER A 206 9.59 -5.46 -8.26
CA SER A 206 10.81 -5.77 -9.00
C SER A 206 11.54 -4.49 -9.37
N CYS A 207 12.87 -4.52 -9.27
CA CYS A 207 13.75 -3.49 -9.81
C CYS A 207 14.62 -4.15 -10.89
N THR A 208 14.48 -3.70 -12.13
CA THR A 208 15.39 -4.14 -13.20
C THR A 208 16.59 -3.19 -13.20
N ILE A 209 17.72 -3.66 -12.66
CA ILE A 209 19.00 -2.91 -12.64
C ILE A 209 19.55 -2.71 -14.07
N LEU A 210 19.12 -3.55 -15.02
CA LEU A 210 19.51 -3.52 -16.43
C LEU A 210 18.46 -2.83 -17.32
N GLY A 211 17.58 -2.00 -16.74
CA GLY A 211 16.64 -1.20 -17.52
C GLY A 211 17.38 -0.32 -18.51
N ASP A 212 16.78 -0.09 -19.67
CA ASP A 212 17.39 0.70 -20.72
C ASP A 212 17.77 2.09 -20.22
N HIS A 213 19.07 2.33 -20.15
CA HIS A 213 19.65 3.62 -19.82
C HIS A 213 19.88 4.44 -21.10
N GLU A 214 19.26 4.12 -22.24
CA GLU A 214 19.44 4.88 -23.50
C GLU A 214 19.12 6.38 -23.38
N SER A 215 18.26 6.80 -22.44
CA SER A 215 17.74 8.17 -22.42
C SER A 215 18.31 9.09 -21.34
N HIS A 216 19.46 8.78 -20.74
CA HIS A 216 20.16 9.80 -19.95
C HIS A 216 21.18 10.49 -20.85
N GLU A 217 20.73 11.56 -21.50
CA GLU A 217 21.63 12.50 -22.18
C GLU A 217 22.55 13.12 -21.13
N HIS A 218 23.82 12.69 -21.12
CA HIS A 218 24.89 13.49 -20.54
C HIS A 218 25.11 14.68 -21.46
N GLY A 219 24.22 15.68 -21.36
CA GLY A 219 24.43 16.95 -22.05
C GLY A 219 25.74 17.55 -21.56
N GLU A 220 26.73 17.67 -22.46
CA GLU A 220 28.03 18.30 -22.18
C GLU A 220 27.92 19.80 -21.78
N GLU A 221 26.71 20.38 -21.74
CA GLU A 221 26.51 21.83 -21.65
C GLU A 221 25.70 22.34 -20.45
N ASN A 222 25.29 21.51 -19.49
CA ASN A 222 24.71 22.03 -18.25
C ASN A 222 25.55 21.62 -17.05
N THR A 223 26.54 22.45 -16.73
CA THR A 223 27.18 22.48 -15.42
C THR A 223 26.10 22.64 -14.37
N ALA A 224 25.66 21.54 -13.76
CA ALA A 224 24.95 21.63 -12.49
C ALA A 224 25.81 22.49 -11.56
N PRO A 225 25.23 23.44 -10.80
CA PRO A 225 26.02 24.21 -9.86
C PRO A 225 26.71 23.23 -8.92
N PHE A 226 28.04 23.29 -8.89
CA PHE A 226 28.86 22.47 -8.02
C PHE A 226 28.40 22.68 -6.57
N VAL A 227 27.79 21.67 -5.97
CA VAL A 227 27.47 21.64 -4.53
C VAL A 227 28.59 20.88 -3.84
N GLY A 228 29.74 21.54 -3.71
CA GLY A 228 30.86 21.08 -2.88
C GLY A 228 30.70 21.49 -1.41
N PRO A 229 31.65 21.11 -0.53
CA PRO A 229 31.58 21.44 0.88
C PRO A 229 31.48 22.95 1.11
N MET A 230 30.65 23.31 2.08
CA MET A 230 30.27 24.66 2.46
C MET A 230 31.45 25.49 3.00
N GLU A 231 31.49 26.74 2.55
CA GLU A 231 32.33 27.91 2.95
C GLU A 231 33.83 27.88 2.61
N GLU A 232 34.25 28.92 1.87
CA GLU A 232 35.64 29.28 1.60
C GLU A 232 36.45 29.37 2.91
N PRO A 233 37.71 28.91 2.94
CA PRO A 233 38.56 29.17 4.09
C PRO A 233 38.72 30.67 4.26
N ILE A 234 38.49 31.14 5.49
CA ILE A 234 38.65 32.53 5.89
C ILE A 234 40.08 32.98 5.54
N HIS A 235 40.22 33.88 4.57
CA HIS A 235 41.50 34.52 4.26
C HIS A 235 41.86 35.48 5.40
N TYR A 236 42.67 35.01 6.36
CA TYR A 236 43.37 35.91 7.25
C TYR A 236 44.41 36.66 6.42
N ASN A 237 44.31 37.99 6.35
CA ASN A 237 45.35 38.85 5.82
C ASN A 237 46.60 38.73 6.69
N THR A 238 47.44 37.72 6.45
CA THR A 238 48.79 37.68 6.98
C THR A 238 49.72 38.24 5.91
N ASN A 239 50.25 39.42 6.21
CA ASN A 239 51.28 40.08 5.42
C ASN A 239 52.42 39.11 5.10
N GLU A 240 52.93 39.27 3.89
CA GLU A 240 53.82 38.36 3.18
C GLU A 240 55.06 37.92 3.95
N ASN A 241 55.29 36.61 3.92
CA ASN A 241 56.57 36.01 3.60
C ASN A 241 56.24 34.65 2.97
N THR A 242 56.19 34.60 1.65
CA THR A 242 55.93 33.38 0.86
C THR A 242 56.85 32.23 1.29
N PRO A 243 56.34 31.16 1.93
CA PRO A 243 56.94 29.86 1.72
C PRO A 243 56.52 29.43 0.31
N THR A 244 57.46 28.93 -0.49
CA THR A 244 57.15 28.11 -1.68
C THR A 244 55.93 27.24 -1.39
N MET A 245 54.86 27.40 -2.17
CA MET A 245 53.70 26.53 -2.08
C MET A 245 54.17 25.09 -2.28
N VAL A 246 54.32 24.37 -1.18
CA VAL A 246 54.47 22.92 -1.21
C VAL A 246 53.15 22.43 -1.77
N ALA A 247 53.19 21.69 -2.87
CA ALA A 247 52.01 21.06 -3.44
C ALA A 247 51.21 20.39 -2.29
N PRO A 248 49.87 20.51 -2.27
CA PRO A 248 49.09 19.85 -1.23
C PRO A 248 49.50 18.37 -1.16
N PRO A 249 49.65 17.80 0.04
CA PRO A 249 50.01 16.40 0.18
C PRO A 249 48.99 15.56 -0.59
N ALA A 250 49.47 14.52 -1.29
CA ALA A 250 48.63 13.65 -2.11
C ALA A 250 47.38 13.21 -1.32
N ALA A 251 46.19 13.53 -1.82
CA ALA A 251 44.93 13.26 -1.14
C ALA A 251 44.70 11.74 -1.13
N SER A 252 44.41 11.17 0.03
CA SER A 252 44.20 9.72 0.16
C SER A 252 42.80 9.43 0.65
N TYR A 253 42.04 8.61 -0.08
CA TYR A 253 40.65 8.27 0.22
C TYR A 253 40.47 6.78 0.41
N ASN A 254 39.67 6.38 1.40
CA ASN A 254 39.29 4.99 1.64
C ASN A 254 38.02 4.64 0.86
N VAL A 255 38.19 4.16 -0.38
CA VAL A 255 37.11 3.94 -1.36
C VAL A 255 36.96 2.47 -1.71
N TYR A 256 35.89 2.10 -2.41
CA TYR A 256 35.88 0.85 -3.18
C TYR A 256 36.57 1.12 -4.51
N ALA A 257 37.85 0.75 -4.62
CA ALA A 257 38.63 1.03 -5.81
C ALA A 257 38.13 0.18 -6.98
N MET A 258 38.02 0.80 -8.16
CA MET A 258 37.64 0.11 -9.40
C MET A 258 38.48 -1.16 -9.59
N PRO A 259 37.87 -2.29 -9.96
CA PRO A 259 36.47 -2.45 -10.39
C PRO A 259 35.47 -2.75 -9.26
N VAL A 260 35.87 -2.68 -7.99
CA VAL A 260 34.98 -2.98 -6.86
C VAL A 260 33.95 -1.87 -6.75
N GLU A 261 32.70 -2.18 -7.10
CA GLU A 261 31.61 -1.19 -7.13
C GLU A 261 30.88 -1.04 -5.80
N SER A 262 30.98 -2.03 -4.91
CA SER A 262 30.20 -2.03 -3.67
C SER A 262 30.83 -2.85 -2.54
N PRO A 263 30.40 -2.63 -1.27
CA PRO A 263 30.79 -3.45 -0.12
C PRO A 263 30.50 -4.95 -0.28
N HIS A 264 29.58 -5.30 -1.17
CA HIS A 264 29.20 -6.69 -1.40
C HIS A 264 30.25 -7.43 -2.24
N TYR A 265 30.90 -6.72 -3.17
CA TYR A 265 31.84 -7.30 -4.13
C TYR A 265 33.32 -7.15 -3.73
N GLY A 266 33.60 -6.45 -2.64
CA GLY A 266 34.95 -6.33 -2.12
C GLY A 266 35.06 -5.40 -0.92
N THR A 267 36.27 -5.29 -0.38
CA THR A 267 36.58 -4.39 0.73
C THR A 267 37.07 -3.04 0.21
N ARG A 268 37.05 -2.02 1.08
CA ARG A 268 37.65 -0.73 0.76
C ARG A 268 39.17 -0.82 0.70
N SER A 269 39.78 0.06 -0.08
CA SER A 269 41.22 0.30 -0.11
C SER A 269 41.51 1.79 -0.08
N VAL A 270 42.68 2.15 0.44
CA VAL A 270 43.16 3.53 0.41
C VAL A 270 43.78 3.79 -0.96
N VAL A 271 43.22 4.75 -1.70
CA VAL A 271 43.73 5.20 -3.00
C VAL A 271 44.23 6.63 -2.87
N SER A 272 45.43 6.86 -3.37
CA SER A 272 46.06 8.18 -3.43
C SER A 272 45.73 8.85 -4.76
N ASN A 273 45.37 10.12 -4.71
CA ASN A 273 44.96 10.97 -5.82
C ASN A 273 43.91 10.33 -6.77
N PRO A 274 42.77 9.81 -6.26
CA PRO A 274 41.74 9.21 -7.10
C PRO A 274 40.93 10.25 -7.90
N GLU A 275 41.14 11.54 -7.65
CA GLU A 275 40.48 12.63 -8.37
C GLU A 275 40.69 12.53 -9.89
N ASN A 276 39.63 12.81 -10.62
CA ASN A 276 39.74 13.00 -12.06
C ASN A 276 39.95 14.49 -12.30
N LEU A 277 41.15 14.90 -12.72
CA LEU A 277 41.51 16.31 -12.94
C LEU A 277 40.61 17.05 -13.96
N THR A 278 39.82 16.32 -14.76
CA THR A 278 38.87 16.90 -15.72
C THR A 278 37.44 16.93 -15.18
N ALA A 279 37.00 15.87 -14.47
CA ALA A 279 35.61 15.72 -14.02
C ALA A 279 35.39 16.13 -12.55
N SER A 280 36.44 16.13 -11.73
CA SER A 280 36.44 16.49 -10.31
C SER A 280 37.88 16.82 -9.85
N PRO A 281 38.52 17.89 -10.36
CA PRO A 281 39.86 18.33 -9.96
C PRO A 281 39.97 18.77 -8.50
#